data_AF-A0A972N750-F1
#
_entry.id   AF-A0A972N750-F1
#
_cell.length_a   1.000
_cell.length_b   1.000
_cell.length_c   1.000
_cell.angle_alpha   90.00
_cell.angle_beta   90.00
_cell.angle_gamma   90.00
#
_symmetry.space_group_name_H-M   'P 1'
#
loop_
_entity.id
_entity.type
_entity.pdbx_description
1 polymer ?
#
loop_
_entity_poly.entity_id
_entity_poly.type
_entity_poly.pdbx_seq_one_letter_code
_entity_poly.pdbx_strand_id
1 'polypeptide(L)'
;MGLFDRLFGHKGKADEPVEDVSVEEFDDLPGEAPAPPGRQPVLRIEIDRQSCTGMAECVRIAPQVFALDEENMAIVVDASAATREQLLRAARECPTQAIRLYELDGTQVYPDWM
;
A
#
# COMPACT_ATOMS: atom_id res chain seq x y z
N MET A 1 72.88 -4.87 -14.10
CA MET A 1 72.13 -3.60 -13.93
C MET A 1 70.70 -3.90 -14.36
N GLY A 2 69.78 -4.37 -13.53
CA GLY A 2 69.53 -4.00 -12.15
C GLY A 2 68.23 -3.20 -12.13
N LEU A 3 67.19 -3.82 -11.55
CA LEU A 3 66.08 -3.16 -10.86
C LEU A 3 64.82 -2.78 -11.67
N PHE A 4 63.92 -3.76 -11.74
CA PHE A 4 62.48 -3.57 -11.56
C PHE A 4 62.22 -2.73 -10.29
N ASP A 5 61.84 -1.47 -10.43
CA ASP A 5 61.25 -0.67 -9.36
C ASP A 5 60.01 0.04 -9.94
N ARG A 6 58.82 -0.57 -9.80
CA ARG A 6 57.91 -0.33 -8.66
C ARG A 6 57.63 1.15 -8.38
N LEU A 7 57.03 1.84 -9.35
CA LEU A 7 56.26 3.05 -9.04
C LEU A 7 55.06 3.06 -9.96
N PHE A 8 53.91 2.60 -9.48
CA PHE A 8 52.63 3.30 -9.54
C PHE A 8 51.63 2.48 -8.74
N GLY A 9 51.25 3.05 -7.60
CA GLY A 9 50.61 2.36 -6.49
C GLY A 9 49.21 1.90 -6.82
N HIS A 10 48.94 0.62 -6.56
CA HIS A 10 47.59 0.17 -6.25
C HIS A 10 47.27 0.61 -4.82
N LYS A 11 46.76 1.83 -4.65
CA LYS A 11 45.88 2.15 -3.52
C LYS A 11 44.45 2.13 -4.05
N GLY A 12 43.80 0.97 -3.87
CA GLY A 12 42.36 0.96 -3.56
C GLY A 12 42.15 1.71 -2.23
N LYS A 13 41.01 2.29 -1.96
CA LYS A 13 39.68 2.08 -2.51
C LYS A 13 39.14 3.42 -2.97
N ALA A 14 38.58 3.46 -4.17
CA ALA A 14 37.65 4.52 -4.50
C ALA A 14 36.47 4.39 -3.51
N ASP A 15 36.12 5.51 -2.89
CA ASP A 15 34.79 5.75 -2.36
C ASP A 15 33.76 5.12 -3.30
N GLU A 16 32.96 4.21 -2.74
CA GLU A 16 31.87 3.55 -3.44
C GLU A 16 30.96 4.62 -4.07
N PRO A 17 30.81 4.66 -5.40
CA PRO A 17 29.75 5.42 -6.00
C PRO A 17 28.43 4.71 -5.66
N VAL A 18 27.63 5.33 -4.80
CA VAL A 18 26.19 5.07 -4.66
C VAL A 18 25.46 5.58 -5.90
N GLU A 19 25.80 5.04 -7.06
CA GLU A 19 25.17 5.33 -8.35
C GLU A 19 25.05 4.02 -9.12
N ASP A 20 24.18 3.14 -8.63
CA ASP A 20 23.34 2.25 -9.47
C ASP A 20 22.35 1.51 -8.57
N VAL A 21 21.47 2.24 -7.88
CA VAL A 21 20.14 1.65 -7.63
C VAL A 21 19.38 1.93 -8.91
N SER A 22 19.59 1.05 -9.89
CA SER A 22 18.68 0.87 -11.01
C SER A 22 17.28 0.74 -10.43
N VAL A 23 16.57 1.86 -10.43
CA VAL A 23 15.12 1.92 -10.34
C VAL A 23 14.62 1.22 -11.60
N GLU A 24 14.63 -0.11 -11.59
CA GLU A 24 13.92 -0.89 -12.59
C GLU A 24 12.45 -0.49 -12.47
N GLU A 25 12.03 0.36 -13.42
CA GLU A 25 10.67 0.75 -13.79
C GLU A 25 9.59 0.23 -12.83
N PHE A 26 9.34 0.99 -11.76
CA PHE A 26 8.10 0.85 -10.99
C PHE A 26 6.94 1.61 -11.68
N ASP A 27 7.02 1.75 -13.01
CA ASP A 27 6.17 2.60 -13.84
C ASP A 27 5.18 1.82 -14.72
N ASP A 28 5.03 0.50 -14.50
CA ASP A 28 4.01 -0.34 -15.14
C ASP A 28 2.96 -0.88 -14.15
N LEU A 29 2.59 -0.07 -13.16
CA LEU A 29 1.31 -0.28 -12.47
C LEU A 29 0.22 0.39 -13.30
N PRO A 30 -0.65 -0.35 -14.03
CA PRO A 30 -1.86 0.26 -14.56
C PRO A 30 -2.63 0.79 -13.35
N GLY A 31 -2.65 2.12 -13.22
CA GLY A 31 -3.43 2.79 -12.19
C GLY A 31 -4.85 2.25 -12.23
N GLU A 32 -5.23 1.58 -11.15
CA GLU A 32 -6.52 0.90 -11.02
C GLU A 32 -7.61 1.89 -11.39
N ALA A 33 -8.28 1.67 -12.52
CA ALA A 33 -9.36 2.54 -12.94
C ALA A 33 -10.41 2.56 -11.83
N PRO A 34 -10.92 3.74 -11.44
CA PRO A 34 -11.93 3.83 -10.40
C PRO A 34 -13.13 2.97 -10.81
N ALA A 35 -13.69 2.22 -9.86
CA ALA A 35 -14.88 1.42 -10.14
C ALA A 35 -16.00 2.34 -10.66
N PRO A 36 -16.81 1.87 -11.62
CA PRO A 36 -17.93 2.66 -12.11
C PRO A 36 -18.88 2.98 -10.94
N PRO A 37 -19.30 4.24 -10.78
CA PRO A 37 -20.21 4.64 -9.71
C PRO A 37 -21.56 3.92 -9.85
N GLY A 38 -22.14 3.51 -8.73
CA GLY A 38 -23.55 3.08 -8.68
C GLY A 38 -23.83 1.59 -8.51
N ARG A 39 -22.90 0.79 -7.96
CA ARG A 39 -23.24 -0.55 -7.44
C ARG A 39 -23.35 -0.45 -5.92
N GLN A 40 -24.50 -0.81 -5.37
CA GLN A 40 -24.74 -0.86 -3.92
C GLN A 40 -23.53 -1.46 -3.17
N PRO A 41 -23.18 -0.98 -1.96
CA PRO A 41 -22.09 -1.56 -1.20
C PRO A 41 -22.45 -3.01 -0.92
N VAL A 42 -21.65 -3.92 -1.49
CA VAL A 42 -21.81 -5.35 -1.29
C VAL A 42 -21.38 -5.77 0.12
N LEU A 43 -20.61 -4.92 0.82
CA LEU A 43 -20.10 -5.18 2.16
C LEU A 43 -20.27 -3.95 3.05
N ARG A 44 -20.56 -4.19 4.33
CA ARG A 44 -20.48 -3.20 5.40
C ARG A 44 -19.03 -3.11 5.88
N ILE A 45 -18.53 -1.89 6.04
CA ILE A 45 -17.15 -1.60 6.42
C ILE A 45 -17.14 -1.06 7.85
N GLU A 46 -16.28 -1.62 8.71
CA GLU A 46 -15.97 -1.07 10.03
C GLU A 46 -14.46 -0.83 10.14
N ILE A 47 -14.08 0.32 10.70
CA ILE A 47 -12.67 0.68 10.90
C ILE A 47 -12.39 0.67 12.41
N ASP A 48 -11.51 -0.23 12.83
CA ASP A 48 -10.96 -0.24 14.18
C ASP A 48 -9.95 0.91 14.31
N ARG A 49 -10.43 2.03 14.85
CA ARG A 49 -9.61 3.22 15.09
C ARG A 49 -8.41 2.93 16.01
N GLN A 50 -8.51 2.01 16.98
CA GLN A 50 -7.37 1.72 17.86
C GLN A 50 -6.21 1.06 17.13
N SER A 51 -6.53 0.26 16.10
CA SER A 51 -5.54 -0.42 15.26
C SER A 51 -5.12 0.43 14.05
N CYS A 52 -5.88 1.48 13.68
CA CYS A 52 -5.58 2.32 12.53
C CYS A 52 -4.43 3.29 12.82
N THR A 53 -3.33 3.17 12.07
CA THR A 53 -2.13 4.01 12.22
C THR A 53 -1.98 5.10 11.15
N GLY A 54 -3.00 5.27 10.29
CA GLY A 54 -3.00 6.35 9.29
C GLY A 54 -2.08 6.14 8.08
N MET A 55 -1.69 4.89 7.78
CA MET A 55 -0.81 4.57 6.63
C MET A 55 -1.44 4.79 5.25
N ALA A 56 -2.71 5.20 5.18
CA ALA A 56 -3.43 5.58 3.96
C ALA A 56 -3.54 4.53 2.82
N GLU A 57 -3.13 3.28 3.02
CA GLU A 57 -3.21 2.24 1.97
C GLU A 57 -4.64 2.02 1.45
N CYS A 58 -5.63 2.08 2.34
CA CYS A 58 -7.03 2.02 1.94
C CYS A 58 -7.45 3.17 1.03
N VAL A 59 -6.95 4.38 1.26
CA VAL A 59 -7.17 5.56 0.41
C VAL A 59 -6.45 5.40 -0.92
N ARG A 60 -5.24 4.81 -0.94
CA ARG A 60 -4.52 4.54 -2.19
C ARG A 60 -5.26 3.54 -3.08
N ILE A 61 -5.87 2.52 -2.49
CA ILE A 61 -6.55 1.43 -3.21
C ILE A 61 -7.98 1.80 -3.60
N ALA A 62 -8.71 2.49 -2.72
CA ALA A 62 -10.09 2.88 -2.94
C ALA A 62 -10.33 4.32 -2.44
N PRO A 63 -9.77 5.33 -3.12
CA PRO A 63 -9.89 6.76 -2.72
C PRO A 63 -11.32 7.27 -2.75
N GLN A 64 -12.20 6.59 -3.49
CA GLN A 64 -13.62 6.89 -3.54
C GLN A 64 -14.41 6.33 -2.35
N VAL A 65 -13.83 5.39 -1.60
CA VAL A 65 -14.45 4.76 -0.41
C VAL A 65 -13.87 5.32 0.87
N PHE A 66 -12.56 5.54 0.90
CA PHE A 66 -11.83 5.91 2.11
C PHE A 66 -11.24 7.31 1.98
N ALA A 67 -11.24 8.02 3.10
CA ALA A 67 -10.47 9.24 3.30
C ALA A 67 -9.76 9.17 4.65
N LEU A 68 -8.84 10.10 4.90
CA LEU A 68 -8.32 10.35 6.23
C LEU A 68 -9.04 11.57 6.82
N ASP A 69 -9.36 11.49 8.10
CA ASP A 69 -9.85 12.65 8.85
C ASP A 69 -8.72 13.55 9.37
N GLU A 70 -9.07 14.54 10.17
CA GLU A 70 -8.15 15.52 10.76
C GLU A 70 -7.11 14.88 11.71
N GLU A 71 -7.37 13.67 12.22
CA GLU A 71 -6.47 12.90 13.09
C GLU A 71 -5.60 11.92 12.28
N ASN A 72 -5.63 11.98 10.94
CA ASN A 72 -5.03 11.01 10.02
C ASN A 72 -5.59 9.59 10.19
N MET A 73 -6.82 9.45 10.66
CA MET A 73 -7.48 8.15 10.80
C MET A 73 -8.39 7.88 9.61
N ALA A 74 -8.39 6.62 9.16
CA ALA A 74 -9.23 6.24 8.04
C ALA A 74 -10.72 6.36 8.40
N ILE A 75 -11.49 6.93 7.49
CA ILE A 75 -12.95 7.04 7.54
C ILE A 75 -13.54 6.53 6.22
N VAL A 76 -14.80 6.08 6.26
CA VAL A 76 -15.54 5.63 5.08
C VAL A 76 -16.40 6.79 4.57
N VAL A 77 -16.18 7.22 3.32
CA VAL A 77 -16.96 8.29 2.68
C VAL A 77 -18.10 7.74 1.81
N ASP A 78 -17.85 6.66 1.07
CA ASP A 78 -18.86 5.97 0.26
C ASP A 78 -18.51 4.50 0.05
N ALA A 79 -19.09 3.61 0.86
CA ALA A 79 -18.88 2.17 0.73
C ALA A 79 -19.37 1.60 -0.62
N SER A 80 -20.29 2.29 -1.31
CA SER A 80 -20.88 1.85 -2.59
C SER A 80 -20.01 2.20 -3.80
N ALA A 81 -18.97 3.00 -3.60
CA ALA A 81 -18.11 3.46 -4.68
C ALA A 81 -17.04 2.42 -5.09
N ALA A 82 -17.02 1.22 -4.50
CA ALA A 82 -16.08 0.15 -4.86
C ALA A 82 -16.74 -1.22 -4.97
N THR A 83 -16.07 -2.12 -5.68
CA THR A 83 -16.48 -3.53 -5.76
C THR A 83 -16.08 -4.32 -4.51
N ARG A 84 -16.66 -5.51 -4.35
CA ARG A 84 -16.30 -6.45 -3.26
C ARG A 84 -14.80 -6.71 -3.24
N GLU A 85 -14.22 -6.91 -4.41
CA GLU A 85 -12.82 -7.25 -4.62
C GLU A 85 -11.91 -6.07 -4.24
N GLN A 86 -12.29 -4.85 -4.60
CA GLN A 86 -11.56 -3.64 -4.21
C GLN A 86 -11.59 -3.41 -2.70
N LEU A 87 -12.75 -3.60 -2.06
CA LEU A 87 -12.87 -3.50 -0.60
C LEU A 87 -12.02 -4.56 0.10
N LEU A 88 -12.05 -5.81 -0.38
CA LEU A 88 -11.22 -6.89 0.15
C LEU A 88 -9.72 -6.62 -0.04
N ARG A 89 -9.32 -6.07 -1.19
CA ARG A 89 -7.93 -5.65 -1.43
C ARG A 89 -7.54 -4.55 -0.43
N ALA A 90 -8.35 -3.50 -0.29
CA ALA A 90 -8.08 -2.42 0.66
C ALA A 90 -7.94 -2.93 2.11
N ALA A 91 -8.77 -3.90 2.51
CA ALA A 91 -8.69 -4.50 3.83
C ALA A 91 -7.45 -5.38 4.01
N ARG A 92 -7.07 -6.18 2.99
CA ARG A 92 -5.88 -7.06 3.01
C ARG A 92 -4.56 -6.29 3.05
N GLU A 93 -4.49 -5.17 2.33
CA GLU A 93 -3.31 -4.32 2.26
C GLU A 93 -3.19 -3.38 3.47
N CYS A 94 -4.19 -3.36 4.36
CA CYS A 94 -4.10 -2.63 5.62
C CYS A 94 -3.03 -3.28 6.53
N PRO A 95 -1.88 -2.64 6.80
CA PRO A 95 -0.77 -3.29 7.50
C PRO A 95 -1.12 -3.71 8.93
N THR A 96 -2.06 -3.00 9.55
CA THR A 96 -2.53 -3.25 10.92
C THR A 96 -3.88 -3.98 10.95
N GLN A 97 -4.41 -4.37 9.79
CA GLN A 97 -5.68 -5.09 9.67
C GLN A 97 -6.85 -4.38 10.37
N ALA A 98 -6.82 -3.05 10.37
CA ALA A 98 -7.82 -2.20 11.03
C ALA A 98 -9.19 -2.21 10.32
N ILE A 99 -9.27 -2.70 9.09
CA ILE A 99 -10.49 -2.70 8.28
C ILE A 99 -11.16 -4.06 8.41
N ARG A 100 -12.42 -4.06 8.88
CA ARG A 100 -13.28 -5.24 8.95
C ARG A 100 -14.39 -5.11 7.93
N LEU A 101 -14.68 -6.23 7.28
CA LEU A 101 -15.71 -6.30 6.26
C LEU A 101 -16.75 -7.34 6.65
N TYR A 102 -18.01 -6.99 6.47
CA TYR A 102 -19.16 -7.83 6.78
C TYR A 102 -20.10 -7.90 5.57
N GLU A 103 -20.71 -9.06 5.35
CA GLU A 103 -21.90 -9.16 4.50
C GLU A 103 -23.06 -8.34 5.11
N LEU A 104 -24.09 -8.07 4.31
CA LEU A 104 -25.26 -7.31 4.75
C LEU A 104 -26.08 -8.02 5.84
N ASP A 105 -25.94 -9.34 5.97
CA ASP A 105 -26.55 -10.15 7.03
C ASP A 105 -25.75 -10.13 8.35
N GLY A 106 -24.59 -9.45 8.37
CA GLY A 106 -23.70 -9.36 9.53
C GLY A 106 -22.60 -10.41 9.60
N THR A 107 -22.53 -11.35 8.64
CA THR A 107 -21.44 -12.34 8.56
C THR A 107 -20.12 -11.64 8.27
N GLN A 108 -19.10 -11.86 9.09
CA GLN A 108 -17.77 -11.29 8.82
C GLN A 108 -17.09 -12.01 7.66
N VAL A 109 -16.59 -11.25 6.68
CA VAL A 109 -15.84 -11.78 5.53
C VAL A 109 -14.35 -11.50 5.62
N TYR A 110 -13.97 -10.45 6.34
CA TYR A 110 -12.58 -10.13 6.60
C TYR A 110 -12.43 -9.45 7.97
N PRO A 111 -11.39 -9.81 8.75
CA PRO A 111 -10.52 -10.96 8.54
C PRO A 111 -11.26 -12.31 8.65
N ASP A 112 -10.80 -13.33 7.94
CA ASP A 112 -11.46 -14.66 7.82
C ASP A 112 -10.99 -15.70 8.84
N TRP A 113 -10.10 -15.32 9.76
CA TRP A 113 -9.57 -16.18 10.84
C TRP A 113 -10.24 -15.95 12.21
N MET A 114 -11.32 -15.15 12.26
CA MET A 114 -12.08 -14.91 13.50
C MET A 114 -13.20 -15.92 13.71
#